data_AF-A0A151H338-F1
#
_entry.id   AF-A0A151H338-F1
#
_cell.length_a   1.000
_cell.length_b   1.000
_cell.length_c   1.000
_cell.angle_alpha   90.00
_cell.angle_beta   90.00
_cell.angle_gamma   90.00
#
_symmetry.space_group_name_H-M   'P 1'
#
loop_
_entity.id
_entity.type
_entity.pdbx_description
1 polymer ?
#
loop_
_entity_poly.entity_id
_entity_poly.type
_entity_poly.pdbx_seq_one_letter_code
_entity_poly.pdbx_strand_id
1 'polypeptide(L)'
;MCRRKTFYHVQFPRVIDVSFSTGLLVQNALKYLLCFGQTTPFLAYNSLDDFFPSFTMQPNPQCADAWCRKRQAEVAEKAIPLSSYFLTSKEEQKELESESAVVHEDNPFGISLTDEGTNSTLEPPSSASSSSAAKEISQEQTEKSLDDGLSIDHLMAQMKRLQS
;
A
#
# COMPACT_ATOMS: atom_id res chain seq x y z
N MET A 1 -41.70 -25.92 34.66
CA MET A 1 -40.31 -26.00 34.17
C MET A 1 -40.11 -24.94 33.08
N CYS A 2 -39.35 -23.87 33.34
CA CYS A 2 -39.08 -22.82 32.35
C CYS A 2 -37.68 -23.03 31.75
N ARG A 3 -37.60 -23.56 30.52
CA ARG A 3 -36.31 -23.71 29.81
C ARG A 3 -35.93 -22.37 29.16
N ARG A 4 -35.07 -21.59 29.82
CA ARG A 4 -34.33 -20.50 29.14
C ARG A 4 -33.48 -21.12 28.03
N LYS A 5 -33.84 -20.87 26.77
CA LYS A 5 -32.90 -21.02 25.65
C LYS A 5 -31.96 -19.82 25.67
N THR A 6 -30.72 -20.02 26.11
CA THR A 6 -29.62 -19.08 25.90
C THR A 6 -29.25 -19.07 24.42
N PHE A 7 -30.00 -18.28 23.64
CA PHE A 7 -29.61 -17.97 22.27
C PHE A 7 -28.48 -16.94 22.34
N TYR A 8 -27.26 -17.35 22.01
CA TYR A 8 -26.13 -16.43 21.84
C TYR A 8 -26.36 -15.59 20.59
N HIS A 9 -27.18 -14.55 20.71
CA HIS A 9 -27.32 -13.54 19.68
C HIS A 9 -26.05 -12.70 19.70
N VAL A 10 -25.10 -13.03 18.82
CA VAL A 10 -23.89 -12.23 18.58
C VAL A 10 -24.32 -10.92 17.94
N GLN A 11 -24.73 -9.98 18.80
CA GLN A 11 -25.07 -8.62 18.43
C GLN A 11 -23.76 -7.88 18.11
N PHE A 12 -23.20 -8.11 16.92
CA PHE A 12 -22.13 -7.26 16.40
C PHE A 12 -22.55 -5.78 16.53
N PRO A 13 -21.66 -4.90 17.02
CA PRO A 13 -21.98 -3.50 17.26
C PRO A 13 -22.12 -2.73 15.94
N ARG A 14 -23.28 -2.87 15.28
CA ARG A 14 -23.64 -2.26 13.98
C ARG A 14 -23.54 -0.72 13.90
N VAL A 15 -23.11 -0.07 14.97
CA VAL A 15 -22.85 1.37 15.06
C VAL A 15 -21.45 1.75 14.54
N ILE A 16 -20.49 0.82 14.58
CA ILE A 16 -19.11 1.09 14.15
C ILE A 16 -19.05 1.22 12.62
N ASP A 17 -19.59 0.25 11.88
CA ASP A 17 -19.59 0.24 10.42
C ASP A 17 -20.28 1.47 9.82
N VAL A 18 -21.43 1.88 10.38
CA VAL A 18 -22.19 3.06 9.92
C VAL A 18 -21.40 4.35 10.09
N SER A 19 -20.68 4.48 11.21
CA SER A 19 -19.84 5.65 11.48
C SER A 19 -18.69 5.74 10.48
N PHE A 20 -18.07 4.59 10.19
CA PHE A 20 -16.97 4.48 9.23
C PHE A 20 -17.41 4.80 7.78
N SER A 21 -18.50 4.17 7.28
CA SER A 21 -19.02 4.43 5.94
C SER A 21 -19.45 5.89 5.74
N THR A 22 -19.98 6.53 6.80
CA THR A 22 -20.33 7.95 6.78
C THR A 22 -19.09 8.84 6.69
N GLY A 23 -18.03 8.51 7.43
CA GLY A 23 -16.73 9.19 7.34
C GLY A 23 -16.14 9.16 5.92
N LEU A 24 -16.12 7.98 5.28
CA LEU A 24 -15.68 7.84 3.89
C LEU A 24 -16.52 8.66 2.91
N LEU A 25 -17.85 8.67 3.07
CA LEU A 25 -18.74 9.46 2.21
C LEU A 25 -18.46 10.97 2.32
N VAL A 26 -18.28 11.48 3.55
CA VAL A 26 -17.94 12.88 3.80
C VAL A 26 -16.58 13.23 3.19
N GLN A 27 -15.57 12.38 3.36
CA GLN A 27 -14.25 12.59 2.74
C GLN A 27 -14.32 12.62 1.21
N ASN A 28 -15.06 11.71 0.58
CA ASN A 28 -15.23 11.69 -0.88
C ASN A 28 -16.00 12.94 -1.38
N ALA A 29 -16.99 13.41 -0.63
CA ALA A 29 -17.71 14.64 -0.93
C ALA A 29 -16.82 15.90 -0.79
N LEU A 30 -15.98 15.99 0.24
CA LEU A 30 -15.02 17.11 0.39
C LEU A 30 -14.02 17.14 -0.77
N LYS A 31 -13.40 15.99 -1.10
CA LYS A 31 -12.49 15.86 -2.25
C LYS A 31 -13.15 16.32 -3.56
N TYR A 32 -14.41 15.91 -3.78
CA TYR A 32 -15.17 16.27 -4.97
C TYR A 32 -15.51 17.77 -5.05
N LEU A 33 -15.93 18.38 -3.93
CA LEU A 33 -16.36 19.78 -3.90
C LEU A 33 -15.20 20.79 -3.90
N LEU A 34 -14.04 20.41 -3.36
CA LEU A 34 -12.85 21.25 -3.25
C LEU A 34 -11.74 20.87 -4.25
N CYS A 35 -12.02 19.92 -5.15
CA CYS A 35 -11.14 19.49 -6.24
C CYS A 35 -9.71 19.09 -5.80
N PHE A 36 -9.56 18.36 -4.69
CA PHE A 36 -8.27 17.88 -4.21
C PHE A 36 -8.27 16.36 -3.99
N GLY A 37 -7.13 15.71 -4.24
CA GLY A 37 -6.98 14.27 -4.10
C GLY A 37 -7.86 13.45 -5.05
N GLN A 38 -7.72 12.13 -4.96
CA GLN A 38 -8.50 11.21 -5.78
C GLN A 38 -9.88 10.93 -5.19
N THR A 39 -10.92 11.22 -5.97
CA THR A 39 -12.31 10.80 -5.69
C THR A 39 -12.57 9.38 -6.20
N THR A 40 -13.43 8.64 -5.51
CA THR A 40 -13.84 7.29 -5.92
C THR A 40 -15.33 7.25 -6.24
N PRO A 41 -15.77 6.70 -7.39
CA PRO A 41 -17.20 6.61 -7.72
C PRO A 41 -17.91 5.46 -7.00
N PHE A 42 -17.18 4.42 -6.64
CA PHE A 42 -17.66 3.33 -5.81
C PHE A 42 -16.53 2.79 -4.95
N LEU A 43 -16.77 2.73 -3.65
CA LEU A 43 -15.88 2.18 -2.64
C LEU A 43 -16.70 1.27 -1.75
N ALA A 44 -16.33 0.00 -1.66
CA ALA A 44 -16.94 -0.94 -0.72
C ALA A 44 -16.04 -1.13 0.51
N TYR A 45 -16.63 -1.65 1.58
CA TYR A 45 -15.93 -2.04 2.79
C TYR A 45 -16.37 -3.43 3.23
N ASN A 46 -15.41 -4.30 3.50
CA ASN A 46 -15.62 -5.58 4.16
C ASN A 46 -14.93 -5.54 5.53
N SER A 47 -15.72 -5.36 6.60
CA SER A 47 -15.24 -5.24 7.98
C SER A 47 -14.67 -6.51 8.60
N LEU A 48 -14.72 -7.66 7.90
CA LEU A 48 -14.12 -8.91 8.40
C LEU A 48 -12.65 -9.04 8.02
N ASP A 49 -12.30 -8.54 6.83
CA ASP A 49 -10.96 -8.65 6.24
C ASP A 49 -10.26 -7.27 6.13
N ASP A 50 -10.85 -6.23 6.74
CA ASP A 50 -10.48 -4.81 6.62
C ASP A 50 -10.15 -4.38 5.18
N PHE A 51 -10.98 -4.84 4.24
CA PHE A 51 -10.72 -4.72 2.80
C PHE A 51 -11.55 -3.62 2.13
N PHE A 52 -10.87 -2.76 1.37
CA PHE A 52 -11.41 -1.54 0.76
C PHE A 52 -11.27 -1.53 -0.77
N PRO A 53 -12.04 -2.36 -1.52
CA PRO A 53 -11.95 -2.36 -2.97
C PRO A 53 -12.66 -1.14 -3.57
N SER A 54 -11.93 -0.42 -4.42
CA SER A 54 -12.43 0.69 -5.25
C SER A 54 -12.75 0.18 -6.65
N PHE A 55 -13.88 0.59 -7.20
CA PHE A 55 -14.32 0.20 -8.55
C PHE A 55 -14.85 1.40 -9.33
N THR A 56 -14.71 1.36 -10.66
CA THR A 56 -15.33 2.32 -11.58
C THR A 56 -16.56 1.70 -12.25
N MET A 57 -17.75 2.21 -11.94
CA MET A 57 -18.99 1.74 -12.56
C MET A 57 -19.31 2.52 -13.83
N GLN A 58 -19.64 1.81 -14.91
CA GLN A 58 -20.10 2.41 -16.17
C GLN A 58 -21.63 2.40 -16.27
N PRO A 59 -22.26 3.39 -16.94
CA PRO A 59 -23.70 3.39 -17.17
C PRO A 59 -24.16 2.21 -18.04
N ASN A 60 -25.28 1.58 -17.67
CA ASN A 60 -25.89 0.54 -18.50
C ASN A 60 -26.70 1.15 -19.66
N PRO A 61 -26.40 0.85 -20.94
CA PRO A 61 -27.15 1.36 -22.09
C PRO A 61 -28.62 0.88 -22.13
N GLN A 62 -28.90 -0.28 -21.53
CA GLN A 62 -30.24 -0.86 -21.39
C GLN A 62 -30.84 -0.60 -20.00
N CYS A 63 -30.41 0.44 -19.29
CA CYS A 63 -31.03 0.86 -18.03
C CYS A 63 -32.54 1.07 -18.23
N ALA A 64 -33.37 0.57 -17.30
CA ALA A 64 -34.83 0.68 -17.40
C ALA A 64 -35.32 2.15 -17.37
N ASP A 65 -34.64 3.02 -16.61
CA ASP A 65 -34.96 4.44 -16.52
C ASP A 65 -34.64 5.18 -17.84
N ALA A 66 -35.66 5.83 -18.40
CA ALA A 66 -35.54 6.64 -19.60
C ALA A 66 -34.68 7.90 -19.38
N TRP A 67 -34.68 8.49 -18.18
CA TRP A 67 -33.85 9.67 -17.88
C TRP A 67 -32.37 9.33 -17.81
N CYS A 68 -32.01 8.16 -17.27
CA CYS A 68 -30.66 7.63 -17.34
C CYS A 68 -30.19 7.49 -18.80
N ARG A 69 -30.95 6.82 -19.67
CA ARG A 69 -30.61 6.67 -21.10
C ARG A 69 -30.50 8.01 -21.84
N LYS A 70 -31.37 8.98 -21.53
CA LYS A 70 -31.30 10.33 -22.10
C LYS A 70 -29.99 11.04 -21.71
N ARG A 71 -29.62 11.03 -20.44
CA ARG A 71 -28.36 11.63 -19.95
C ARG A 71 -27.12 10.95 -20.54
N GLN A 72 -27.15 9.63 -20.74
CA GLN A 72 -26.07 8.91 -21.44
C GLN A 72 -25.88 9.43 -22.87
N ALA A 73 -26.97 9.67 -23.61
CA ALA A 73 -26.90 10.26 -24.95
C ALA A 73 -26.34 11.70 -24.92
N GLU A 74 -26.78 12.54 -23.98
CA GLU A 74 -26.26 13.92 -23.80
C GLU A 74 -24.75 13.95 -23.46
N VAL A 75 -24.25 12.97 -22.70
CA VAL A 75 -22.82 12.82 -22.38
C VAL A 75 -22.02 12.35 -23.60
N ALA A 76 -22.56 11.39 -24.36
CA ALA A 76 -21.95 10.88 -25.59
C ALA A 76 -21.88 11.95 -26.69
N GLU A 77 -22.94 12.74 -26.89
CA GLU A 77 -22.98 13.87 -27.84
C GLU A 77 -21.92 14.93 -27.53
N LYS A 78 -21.75 15.27 -26.25
CA LYS A 78 -20.75 16.24 -25.79
C LYS A 78 -19.32 15.69 -25.76
N ALA A 79 -19.12 14.41 -26.12
CA ALA A 79 -17.86 13.69 -26.06
C ALA A 79 -17.13 13.80 -24.70
N ILE A 80 -17.87 13.97 -23.61
CA ILE A 80 -17.30 14.14 -22.26
C ILE A 80 -16.81 12.77 -21.79
N PRO A 81 -15.49 12.59 -21.55
CA PRO A 81 -14.97 11.30 -21.11
C PRO A 81 -15.48 11.02 -19.69
N LEU A 82 -15.85 9.77 -19.38
CA LEU A 82 -16.30 9.42 -18.02
C LEU A 82 -15.27 9.80 -16.94
N SER A 83 -13.98 9.80 -17.29
CA SER A 83 -12.89 10.23 -16.40
C SER A 83 -12.95 11.70 -15.99
N SER A 84 -13.66 12.61 -16.66
CA SER A 84 -13.76 14.01 -16.22
C SER A 84 -14.85 14.24 -15.17
N TYR A 85 -15.73 13.26 -14.93
CA TYR A 85 -16.65 13.28 -13.78
C TYR A 85 -16.00 12.79 -12.50
N PHE A 86 -14.79 12.23 -12.60
CA PHE A 86 -13.98 11.82 -11.47
C PHE A 86 -12.82 12.81 -11.38
N LEU A 87 -12.54 13.30 -10.17
CA LEU A 87 -11.21 13.84 -9.89
C LEU A 87 -10.25 12.66 -9.81
N THR A 88 -9.80 12.23 -11.00
CA THR A 88 -8.52 11.57 -11.15
C THR A 88 -7.47 12.68 -11.07
N SER A 89 -6.59 12.62 -10.07
CA SER A 89 -5.49 13.56 -9.90
C SER A 89 -4.43 13.40 -10.99
N LYS A 90 -4.79 13.71 -12.22
CA LYS A 90 -3.90 13.75 -13.39
C LYS A 90 -2.88 14.89 -13.26
N GLU A 91 -3.20 15.87 -12.42
CA GLU A 91 -2.31 16.92 -11.96
C GLU A 91 -1.39 16.38 -10.85
N GLU A 92 -1.89 15.87 -9.70
CA GLU A 92 -1.01 15.32 -8.64
C GLU A 92 -0.10 14.18 -9.14
N GLN A 93 -0.52 13.30 -10.06
CA GLN A 93 0.36 12.26 -10.62
C GLN A 93 1.45 12.82 -11.55
N LYS A 94 1.16 13.91 -12.27
CA LYS A 94 2.14 14.59 -13.11
C LYS A 94 3.06 15.49 -12.28
N GLU A 95 2.55 16.04 -11.18
CA GLU A 95 3.27 16.81 -10.18
C GLU A 95 4.20 15.89 -9.38
N LEU A 96 3.78 14.70 -8.95
CA LEU A 96 4.66 13.68 -8.35
C LEU A 96 5.80 13.20 -9.28
N GLU A 97 5.63 13.30 -10.60
CA GLU A 97 6.65 12.96 -11.60
C GLU A 97 7.47 14.19 -12.06
N SER A 98 7.13 15.40 -11.62
CA SER A 98 7.85 16.64 -11.97
C SER A 98 8.20 17.58 -10.80
N GLU A 99 7.77 17.27 -9.59
CA GLU A 99 8.32 17.82 -8.35
C GLU A 99 9.78 17.41 -8.27
N SER A 100 10.62 18.41 -8.03
CA SER A 100 12.05 18.24 -7.78
C SER A 100 12.30 17.10 -6.79
N ALA A 101 13.13 16.14 -7.20
CA ALA A 101 13.54 14.99 -6.38
C ALA A 101 13.78 15.42 -4.93
N VAL A 102 13.07 14.76 -3.99
CA VAL A 102 12.88 15.19 -2.60
C VAL A 102 14.20 15.69 -1.99
N VAL A 103 14.32 17.01 -1.84
CA VAL A 103 15.53 17.63 -1.32
C VAL A 103 15.52 17.51 0.20
N HIS A 104 16.42 16.68 0.72
CA HIS A 104 16.68 16.61 2.15
C HIS A 104 17.67 17.71 2.53
N GLU A 105 17.20 18.73 3.28
CA GLU A 105 18.04 19.84 3.78
C GLU A 105 19.29 19.35 4.53
N ASP A 106 19.14 18.29 5.33
CA ASP A 106 20.22 17.60 6.05
C ASP A 106 20.20 16.10 5.75
N ASN A 107 21.31 15.55 5.23
CA ASN A 107 21.53 14.10 5.07
C ASN A 107 22.80 13.65 5.81
N PRO A 108 22.82 13.69 7.16
CA PRO A 108 24.01 13.40 7.96
C PRO A 108 24.44 11.92 7.93
N PHE A 109 23.55 11.03 7.46
CA PHE A 109 23.81 9.60 7.36
C PHE A 109 24.14 9.13 5.93
N GLY A 110 24.17 10.04 4.95
CA GLY A 110 24.55 9.73 3.56
C GLY A 110 23.61 8.76 2.85
N ILE A 111 22.33 8.74 3.22
CA ILE A 111 21.33 7.81 2.65
C ILE A 111 21.06 8.23 1.19
N SER A 112 21.19 7.28 0.26
CA SER A 112 20.91 7.49 -1.16
C SER A 112 19.75 6.61 -1.64
N LEU A 113 18.96 7.11 -2.60
CA LEU A 113 18.03 6.30 -3.35
C LEU A 113 18.82 5.39 -4.30
N THR A 114 18.61 4.09 -4.20
CA THR A 114 19.16 3.08 -5.12
C THR A 114 18.00 2.41 -5.83
N ASP A 115 18.04 2.40 -7.17
CA ASP A 115 17.03 1.72 -7.97
C ASP A 115 17.22 0.20 -7.86
N GLU A 116 16.47 -0.44 -6.97
CA GLU A 116 16.40 -1.90 -6.76
C GLU A 116 15.68 -2.60 -7.95
N GLY A 117 16.17 -2.36 -9.16
CA GLY A 117 15.51 -2.70 -10.42
C GLY A 117 16.42 -3.18 -11.56
N THR A 118 17.75 -3.12 -11.42
CA THR A 118 18.67 -3.82 -12.34
C THR A 118 19.84 -4.48 -11.62
N ASN A 119 19.99 -5.78 -11.86
CA ASN A 119 21.12 -6.61 -11.45
C ASN A 119 22.32 -6.36 -12.38
N SER A 120 23.03 -5.25 -12.17
CA SER A 120 24.24 -4.92 -12.95
C SER A 120 25.49 -4.79 -12.09
N THR A 121 26.59 -5.36 -12.60
CA THR A 121 27.88 -5.57 -11.93
C THR A 121 28.52 -4.30 -11.39
N LEU A 122 29.13 -4.40 -10.20
CA LEU A 122 29.94 -3.36 -9.58
C LEU A 122 31.20 -3.04 -10.39
N GLU A 123 31.38 -1.77 -10.79
CA GLU A 123 32.68 -1.19 -11.21
C GLU A 123 33.13 -0.17 -10.14
N PRO A 124 34.40 -0.18 -9.70
CA PRO A 124 34.86 0.66 -8.59
C PRO A 124 35.24 2.09 -9.05
N PRO A 125 34.90 3.15 -8.29
CA PRO A 125 35.32 4.51 -8.60
C PRO A 125 36.84 4.69 -8.35
N SER A 126 37.50 5.40 -9.25
CA SER A 126 38.96 5.55 -9.27
C SER A 126 39.41 6.99 -8.96
N SER A 127 40.41 7.14 -8.07
CA SER A 127 41.14 8.40 -7.74
C SER A 127 40.33 9.50 -7.01
N ALA A 128 40.83 10.37 -6.12
CA ALA A 128 42.08 10.54 -5.33
C ALA A 128 41.86 11.74 -4.35
N SER A 129 42.53 11.96 -3.21
CA SER A 129 43.47 11.15 -2.38
C SER A 129 43.72 11.79 -0.99
N SER A 130 44.20 10.98 -0.03
CA SER A 130 45.06 11.31 1.14
C SER A 130 44.60 12.29 2.25
N SER A 131 44.46 11.76 3.48
CA SER A 131 45.39 12.10 4.58
C SER A 131 45.37 11.09 5.75
N SER A 132 46.49 10.36 5.88
CA SER A 132 47.11 9.84 7.12
C SER A 132 46.29 9.61 8.41
N ALA A 133 45.99 8.34 8.71
CA ALA A 133 46.08 7.77 10.07
C ALA A 133 46.03 6.23 10.05
N ALA A 134 47.16 5.57 9.73
CA ALA A 134 47.25 4.11 9.85
C ALA A 134 47.39 3.72 11.33
N LYS A 135 46.37 3.05 11.88
CA LYS A 135 46.49 2.28 13.12
C LYS A 135 45.79 0.94 12.93
N GLU A 136 46.59 -0.07 12.63
CA GLU A 136 46.13 -1.46 12.62
C GLU A 136 45.60 -1.81 14.02
N ILE A 137 44.36 -2.31 14.07
CA ILE A 137 43.81 -2.99 15.22
C ILE A 137 43.44 -4.39 14.74
N SER A 138 44.40 -5.31 14.88
CA SER A 138 44.12 -6.74 14.81
C SER A 138 43.10 -7.08 15.90
N GLN A 139 41.90 -7.49 15.52
CA GLN A 139 40.99 -8.15 16.46
C GLN A 139 41.32 -9.64 16.48
N GLU A 140 41.99 -10.04 17.56
CA GLU A 140 42.31 -11.44 17.84
C GLU A 140 41.02 -12.27 17.93
N GLN A 141 41.02 -13.40 17.22
CA GLN A 141 40.01 -14.44 17.43
C GLN A 141 40.19 -15.00 18.85
N THR A 142 39.39 -14.52 19.80
CA THR A 142 39.32 -15.15 21.12
C THR A 142 38.46 -16.41 21.02
N GLU A 143 39.12 -17.54 20.87
CA GLU A 143 38.49 -18.85 21.00
C GLU A 143 37.85 -18.98 22.40
N LYS A 144 36.53 -19.20 22.44
CA LYS A 144 35.87 -19.81 23.58
C LYS A 144 35.07 -21.00 23.10
N SER A 145 35.74 -22.15 23.07
CA SER A 145 35.12 -23.45 22.96
C SER A 145 34.19 -23.70 24.15
N LEU A 146 32.91 -23.87 23.86
CA LEU A 146 32.01 -24.65 24.70
C LEU A 146 31.40 -25.72 23.80
N ASP A 147 31.72 -26.96 24.16
CA ASP A 147 31.34 -28.19 23.49
C ASP A 147 29.89 -28.54 23.85
N ASP A 148 29.02 -28.57 22.83
CA ASP A 148 27.77 -29.32 22.80
C ASP A 148 27.57 -29.78 21.35
N GLY A 149 28.31 -30.83 20.97
CA GLY A 149 28.52 -31.28 19.58
C GLY A 149 27.30 -31.81 18.81
N LEU A 150 26.37 -30.93 18.43
CA LEU A 150 25.31 -31.19 17.46
C LEU A 150 25.53 -30.39 16.18
N SER A 151 26.05 -31.05 15.13
CA SER A 151 26.20 -30.44 13.80
C SER A 151 24.84 -29.99 13.25
N ILE A 152 24.84 -28.82 12.60
CA ILE A 152 23.68 -28.23 11.91
C ILE A 152 23.01 -29.22 10.94
N ASP A 153 23.78 -30.10 10.30
CA ASP A 153 23.26 -31.13 9.39
C ASP A 153 22.36 -32.15 10.11
N HIS A 154 22.65 -32.48 11.37
CA HIS A 154 21.83 -33.37 12.18
C HIS A 154 20.49 -32.72 12.54
N LEU A 155 20.48 -31.41 12.80
CA LEU A 155 19.25 -30.66 13.10
C LEU A 155 18.35 -30.57 11.85
N MET A 156 18.92 -30.31 10.68
CA MET A 156 18.19 -30.32 9.40
C MET A 156 17.60 -31.71 9.09
N ALA A 157 18.35 -32.79 9.35
CA ALA A 157 17.85 -34.16 9.18
C ALA A 157 16.71 -34.51 10.14
N GLN A 158 16.72 -33.97 11.38
CA GLN A 158 15.67 -34.19 12.36
C GLN A 158 14.36 -33.47 11.99
N MET A 159 14.42 -32.22 11.55
CA MET A 159 13.22 -31.49 11.12
C MET A 159 12.53 -32.17 9.93
N LYS A 160 13.31 -32.71 8.99
CA LYS A 160 12.79 -33.45 7.82
C LYS A 160 12.04 -34.74 8.18
N ARG A 161 12.30 -35.34 9.35
CA ARG A 161 11.60 -36.55 9.83
C ARG A 161 10.27 -36.25 10.52
N LEU A 162 10.03 -35.01 10.95
CA LEU A 162 8.79 -34.59 11.64
C LEU A 162 7.72 -34.03 10.69
N GLN A 163 7.98 -34.05 9.37
CA GLN A 163 7.07 -33.59 8.32
C GLN A 163 6.54 -34.77 7.45
N SER A 164 6.54 -35.98 8.03
CA SER A 164 5.95 -37.21 7.48
C SER A 164 4.95 -37.80 8.47
#